data_AF-A0AAW1L6G4-F1
#
_entry.id   AF-A0AAW1L6G4-F1
#
_cell.length_a   1.000
_cell.length_b   1.000
_cell.length_c   1.000
_cell.angle_alpha   90.00
_cell.angle_beta   90.00
_cell.angle_gamma   90.00
#
_symmetry.space_group_name_H-M   'P 1'
#
loop_
_entity.id
_entity.type
_entity.pdbx_description
1 polymer ?
#
loop_
_entity_poly.entity_id
_entity_poly.type
_entity_poly.pdbx_seq_one_letter_code
_entity_poly.pdbx_strand_id
1 'polypeptide(L)'
;MGLSSRFSQISRSLHGIVTKHLLFKKVCAGWVPKNLTPEHRMKRLRAALTFLQRYHADGDEFVDKIVRSDETINRQSMHCQSA
;
A
#
# COMPACT_ATOMS: atom_id res chain seq x y z
N MET A 1 11.18 24.50 -24.13
CA MET A 1 11.19 23.52 -23.02
C MET A 1 10.52 22.23 -23.48
N GLY A 2 11.24 21.11 -23.47
CA GLY A 2 10.76 19.82 -24.01
C GLY A 2 9.66 19.17 -23.15
N LEU A 3 8.86 18.30 -23.76
CA LEU A 3 7.77 17.55 -23.10
C LEU A 3 8.23 16.77 -21.87
N SER A 4 9.43 16.17 -21.93
CA SER A 4 10.05 15.43 -20.82
C SER A 4 10.23 16.28 -19.54
N SER A 5 10.63 17.55 -19.70
CA SER A 5 10.81 18.47 -18.57
C SER A 5 9.48 18.79 -17.88
N ARG A 6 8.42 19.00 -18.66
CA ARG A 6 7.07 19.27 -18.12
C ARG A 6 6.51 18.06 -17.39
N PHE A 7 6.65 16.89 -17.98
CA PHE A 7 6.22 15.63 -17.37
C PHE A 7 6.93 15.37 -16.03
N SER A 8 8.25 15.58 -15.99
CA SER A 8 9.04 15.47 -14.77
C SER A 8 8.63 16.46 -13.67
N GLN A 9 8.20 17.66 -14.05
CA GLN A 9 7.71 18.67 -13.12
C GLN A 9 6.34 18.29 -12.53
N ILE A 10 5.42 17.80 -13.37
CA ILE A 10 4.10 17.32 -12.95
C ILE A 10 4.24 16.11 -12.02
N SER A 11 5.07 15.13 -12.38
CA SER A 11 5.33 13.94 -11.57
C SER A 11 5.84 14.29 -10.16
N ARG A 12 6.80 15.22 -10.05
CA ARG A 12 7.29 15.71 -8.75
C ARG A 12 6.23 16.42 -7.94
N SER A 13 5.40 17.24 -8.58
CA SER A 13 4.28 17.93 -7.91
C SER A 13 3.26 16.93 -7.35
N LEU A 14 2.83 15.97 -8.17
CA LEU A 14 1.91 14.91 -7.77
C LEU A 14 2.48 14.09 -6.59
N HIS A 15 3.75 13.72 -6.66
CA HIS A 15 4.41 13.02 -5.56
C HIS A 15 4.38 13.84 -4.26
N GLY A 16 4.64 15.15 -4.33
CA GLY A 16 4.54 16.06 -3.20
C GLY A 16 3.12 16.12 -2.61
N ILE A 17 2.10 16.20 -3.46
CA ILE A 17 0.68 16.20 -3.04
C ILE A 17 0.35 14.90 -2.30
N VAL A 18 0.65 13.75 -2.90
CA VAL A 18 0.33 12.44 -2.31
C VAL A 18 1.05 12.22 -0.98
N THR A 19 2.33 12.60 -0.88
CA THR A 19 3.15 12.28 0.30
C THR A 19 3.08 13.31 1.42
N LYS A 20 2.97 14.61 1.08
CA LYS A 20 3.04 15.73 2.03
C LYS A 20 1.67 16.29 2.38
N HIS A 21 0.75 16.37 1.43
CA HIS A 21 -0.56 16.95 1.65
C HIS A 21 -1.60 15.90 2.02
N LEU A 22 -1.66 14.79 1.27
CA LEU A 22 -2.55 13.66 1.57
C LEU A 22 -1.96 12.69 2.60
N LEU A 23 -0.67 12.85 2.93
CA LEU A 23 0.04 12.03 3.92
C LEU A 23 -0.01 10.53 3.62
N PHE A 24 0.09 10.13 2.36
CA PHE A 24 0.24 8.72 1.99
C PHE A 24 1.71 8.30 2.01
N LYS A 25 1.93 7.00 2.21
CA LYS A 25 3.22 6.33 2.08
C LYS A 25 3.07 5.18 1.10
N LYS A 26 4.05 5.01 0.21
CA LYS A 26 4.09 3.83 -0.64
C LYS A 26 4.53 2.61 0.19
N VAL A 27 3.74 1.55 0.17
CA VAL A 27 4.01 0.27 0.82
C VAL A 27 3.76 -0.83 -0.21
N CYS A 28 4.80 -1.61 -0.54
CA CYS A 28 4.79 -2.54 -1.67
C CYS A 28 4.34 -1.85 -2.98
N ALA A 29 3.36 -2.42 -3.68
CA ALA A 29 2.78 -1.84 -4.89
C ALA A 29 1.71 -0.75 -4.62
N GLY A 30 1.24 -0.59 -3.37
CA GLY A 30 0.13 0.29 -3.01
C GLY A 30 0.51 1.59 -2.30
N TRP A 31 -0.36 2.59 -2.36
CA TRP A 31 -0.29 3.80 -1.55
C TRP A 31 -1.20 3.65 -0.32
N VAL A 32 -0.64 3.76 0.88
CA VAL A 32 -1.35 3.60 2.15
C VAL A 32 -1.37 4.93 2.92
N PRO A 33 -2.52 5.37 3.45
CA PRO A 33 -2.59 6.55 4.31
C PRO A 33 -1.70 6.38 5.55
N LYS A 34 -0.89 7.38 5.91
CA LYS A 34 -0.10 7.37 7.17
C LYS A 34 -1.01 7.55 8.39
N ASN A 35 -2.02 8.40 8.27
CA ASN A 35 -2.97 8.67 9.35
C ASN A 35 -4.16 7.70 9.28
N LEU A 36 -3.97 6.50 9.81
CA LEU A 36 -5.08 5.59 10.05
C LEU A 36 -5.95 6.16 11.18
N THR A 37 -7.24 6.37 10.90
CA THR A 37 -8.22 6.76 11.93
C THR A 37 -8.38 5.63 12.97
N PRO A 38 -8.87 5.92 14.18
CA PRO A 38 -9.11 4.91 15.21
C PRO A 38 -9.96 3.73 14.71
N GLU A 39 -10.96 3.99 13.87
CA GLU A 39 -11.86 2.99 13.29
C GLU A 39 -11.10 2.04 12.37
N HIS A 40 -10.21 2.58 11.51
CA HIS A 40 -9.36 1.76 10.65
C HIS A 40 -8.44 0.86 11.46
N ARG A 41 -7.82 1.39 12.53
CA ARG A 41 -6.95 0.61 13.43
C ARG A 41 -7.73 -0.50 14.12
N MET A 42 -8.90 -0.18 14.64
CA MET A 42 -9.79 -1.12 15.31
C MET A 42 -10.24 -2.24 14.37
N LYS A 43 -10.64 -1.90 13.12
CA LYS A 43 -11.02 -2.90 12.12
C LYS A 43 -9.87 -3.85 11.79
N ARG A 44 -8.66 -3.32 11.63
CA ARG A 44 -7.45 -4.12 11.39
C ARG A 44 -7.12 -5.02 12.58
N LEU A 45 -7.20 -4.50 13.80
CA LEU A 45 -6.95 -5.28 15.02
C LEU A 45 -7.96 -6.42 15.16
N ARG A 46 -9.26 -6.15 14.99
CA ARG A 46 -10.30 -7.18 15.07
C ARG A 46 -10.07 -8.28 14.04
N ALA A 47 -9.80 -7.92 12.79
CA ALA A 47 -9.48 -8.91 11.76
C ALA A 47 -8.24 -9.75 12.15
N ALA A 48 -7.15 -9.10 12.57
CA ALA A 48 -5.93 -9.79 12.99
C ALA A 48 -6.16 -10.75 14.17
N LEU A 49 -6.95 -10.35 15.16
CA LEU A 49 -7.33 -11.22 16.28
C LEU A 49 -8.15 -12.42 15.81
N THR A 50 -9.10 -12.24 14.90
CA THR A 50 -9.87 -13.35 14.33
C THR A 50 -8.96 -14.32 13.57
N PHE A 51 -8.00 -13.81 12.79
CA PHE A 51 -7.00 -14.65 12.10
C PHE A 51 -6.13 -15.40 13.11
N LEU A 52 -5.66 -14.73 14.15
CA LEU A 52 -4.81 -15.32 15.19
C LEU A 52 -5.55 -16.43 15.97
N GLN A 53 -6.81 -16.20 16.33
CA GLN A 53 -7.63 -17.20 17.03
C GLN A 53 -7.83 -18.46 16.18
N ARG A 54 -8.08 -18.30 14.87
CA ARG A 54 -8.20 -19.44 13.94
C ARG A 54 -6.87 -20.18 13.79
N TYR A 55 -5.77 -19.45 13.67
CA TYR A 55 -4.45 -20.06 13.64
C TYR A 55 -4.15 -20.86 14.91
N HIS A 56 -4.54 -20.38 16.09
CA HIS A 56 -4.38 -21.16 17.32
C HIS A 56 -5.24 -22.43 17.38
N ALA A 57 -6.40 -22.44 16.72
CA ALA A 57 -7.29 -23.60 16.70
C ALA A 57 -6.84 -24.67 15.68
N ASP A 58 -6.48 -24.22 14.48
CA ASP A 58 -6.30 -25.09 13.31
C ASP A 58 -4.82 -25.20 12.87
N GLY A 59 -3.92 -24.42 13.47
CA GLY A 59 -2.49 -24.41 13.18
C GLY A 59 -2.18 -24.03 11.73
N ASP A 60 -1.15 -24.68 11.17
CA ASP A 60 -0.67 -24.42 9.82
C ASP A 60 -1.66 -24.89 8.73
N GLU A 61 -2.55 -25.84 9.04
CA GLU A 61 -3.60 -26.31 8.11
C GLU A 61 -4.52 -25.16 7.69
N PHE A 62 -4.75 -24.18 8.57
CA PHE A 62 -5.48 -22.97 8.24
C PHE A 62 -4.74 -22.10 7.23
N VAL A 63 -3.42 -21.95 7.41
CA VAL A 63 -2.58 -21.10 6.54
C VAL A 63 -2.47 -21.69 5.14
N ASP A 64 -2.34 -23.02 5.04
CA ASP A 64 -2.24 -23.74 3.76
C ASP A 64 -3.49 -23.58 2.88
N LYS A 65 -4.64 -23.30 3.49
CA LYS A 65 -5.91 -23.05 2.78
C LYS A 65 -6.06 -21.61 2.29
N ILE A 66 -5.17 -20.69 2.67
CA ILE A 66 -5.26 -19.27 2.29
C ILE A 66 -4.67 -19.07 0.89
N VAL A 67 -5.53 -18.82 -0.09
CA VAL A 67 -5.12 -18.33 -1.41
C VAL A 67 -4.98 -16.81 -1.38
N ARG A 68 -3.79 -16.29 -1.66
CA ARG A 68 -3.53 -14.86 -1.80
C ARG A 68 -3.57 -14.45 -3.27
N SER A 69 -4.37 -13.43 -3.58
CA SER A 69 -4.35 -12.76 -4.88
C SER A 69 -4.24 -11.26 -4.66
N ASP A 70 -3.30 -10.61 -5.36
CA ASP A 70 -3.14 -9.16 -5.38
C ASP A 70 -2.93 -8.64 -6.80
N GLU A 71 -3.47 -7.46 -7.09
CA GLU A 71 -3.28 -6.80 -8.37
C GLU A 71 -2.04 -5.89 -8.30
N THR A 72 -1.04 -6.19 -9.12
CA THR A 72 0.12 -5.30 -9.30
C THR A 72 -0.10 -4.45 -10.55
N ILE A 73 -0.14 -3.11 -10.39
CA ILE A 73 -0.20 -2.19 -11.55
C ILE A 73 1.13 -2.25 -12.31
N ASN A 74 1.07 -2.77 -13.53
CA ASN A 74 2.18 -2.81 -14.47
C ASN A 74 2.60 -1.38 -14.87
N ARG A 75 3.72 -0.92 -14.31
CA ARG A 75 4.33 0.35 -14.71
C ARG A 75 5.04 0.14 -16.05
N GLN A 76 4.41 0.53 -17.16
CA GLN A 76 5.19 0.82 -18.38
C GLN A 76 6.08 2.04 -18.07
N SER A 77 7.39 1.78 -17.99
CA SER A 77 8.51 2.69 -17.71
C SER A 77 8.17 4.12 -17.27
N MET A 78 8.01 4.28 -15.96
CA MET A 78 8.56 5.44 -15.26
C MET A 78 9.48 4.89 -14.17
N HIS A 79 10.76 4.88 -14.49
CA HIS A 79 11.84 4.57 -13.58
C HIS A 79 11.86 5.63 -12.49
N CYS A 80 11.28 5.33 -11.32
CA CYS A 80 11.52 6.10 -10.11
C CYS A 80 12.55 5.34 -9.29
N GLN A 81 13.83 5.59 -9.56
CA GLN A 81 14.93 5.30 -8.64
C GLN A 81 14.87 6.24 -7.44
N SER A 82 15.03 5.64 -6.25
CA SER A 82 15.59 6.19 -5.00
C SER A 82 14.81 7.35 -4.33
N ALA A 83 14.72 7.46 -3.00
CA ALA A 83 15.29 6.76 -1.85
C ALA A 83 14.25 6.78 -0.70
#